data_AF-A0A3S4K7M9-F1
#
_entry.id   AF-A0A3S4K7M9-F1
#
_cell.length_a   1.000
_cell.length_b   1.000
_cell.length_c   1.000
_cell.angle_alpha   90.00
_cell.angle_beta   90.00
_cell.angle_gamma   90.00
#
_symmetry.space_group_name_H-M   'P 1'
#
loop_
_entity.id
_entity.type
_entity.pdbx_description
1 polymer ?
#
loop_
_entity_poly.entity_id
_entity_poly.type
_entity_poly.pdbx_seq_one_letter_code
_entity_poly.pdbx_strand_id
1 'polypeptide(L)'
;MGWGRIQELPGIFAQALSTAKKGDIVGPIRSGVGFHILKVNDLRGQSPNISVTEVHARHILLKPSPIMTDQQARLKLEEIAADIKSGKTTFAAAAKEYSQDPGSANQGGDLGWATPDIFDPAFRDALTKLHKGQMSAPVHSSFGWHLIELLDTRKVDKTDAAQKDRAYRMLMNRKFSEEAATWMQEQRASAYVKILSN
;
A
#
# COMPACT_ATOMS: atom_id res chain seq x y z
N MET A 1 31.47 -1.58 -3.11
CA MET A 1 30.26 -1.12 -2.39
C MET A 1 28.95 -1.50 -3.09
N GLY A 2 28.94 -1.83 -4.40
CA GLY A 2 27.70 -2.18 -5.09
C GLY A 2 26.82 -0.95 -5.37
N TRP A 3 25.54 -1.17 -5.66
CA TRP A 3 24.57 -0.09 -5.87
C TRP A 3 24.12 0.50 -4.52
N GLY A 4 24.17 1.83 -4.39
CA GLY A 4 23.68 2.57 -3.23
C GLY A 4 23.18 3.96 -3.65
N ARG A 5 22.34 4.59 -2.82
CA ARG A 5 21.90 5.98 -3.08
C ARG A 5 22.95 6.94 -2.54
N ILE A 6 23.16 8.07 -3.24
CA ILE A 6 24.08 9.13 -2.78
C ILE A 6 23.71 9.61 -1.36
N GLN A 7 22.41 9.61 -1.03
CA GLN A 7 21.86 10.00 0.27
C GLN A 7 22.21 9.03 1.42
N GLU A 8 22.59 7.79 1.10
CA GLU A 8 22.97 6.77 2.10
C GLU A 8 24.46 6.86 2.47
N LEU A 9 25.25 7.67 1.76
CA LEU A 9 26.67 7.87 2.01
C LEU A 9 26.90 9.02 3.01
N PRO A 10 28.01 8.99 3.77
CA PRO A 10 28.46 10.13 4.56
C PRO A 10 28.45 11.43 3.74
N GLY A 11 28.01 12.54 4.33
CA GLY A 11 27.79 13.81 3.61
C GLY A 11 29.00 14.30 2.83
N ILE A 12 30.21 14.06 3.34
CA ILE A 12 31.48 14.38 2.67
C ILE A 12 31.66 13.65 1.32
N PHE A 13 31.07 12.46 1.17
CA PHE A 13 31.07 11.70 -0.08
C PHE A 13 29.88 12.07 -0.95
N ALA A 14 28.72 12.33 -0.34
CA ALA A 14 27.52 12.76 -1.07
C ALA A 14 27.77 14.06 -1.85
N GLN A 15 28.44 15.04 -1.23
CA GLN A 15 28.81 16.28 -1.90
C GLN A 15 29.72 16.03 -3.11
N ALA A 16 30.75 15.21 -2.92
CA ALA A 16 31.74 14.93 -3.96
C ALA A 16 31.19 14.08 -5.12
N LEU A 17 30.17 13.25 -4.85
CA LEU A 17 29.50 12.41 -5.85
C LEU A 17 28.34 13.12 -6.57
N SER A 18 27.88 14.28 -6.10
CA SER A 18 26.73 14.99 -6.68
C SER A 18 26.93 15.42 -8.14
N THR A 19 28.17 15.72 -8.53
CA THR A 19 28.56 16.12 -9.89
C THR A 19 29.33 15.02 -10.64
N ALA A 20 29.53 13.85 -10.03
CA ALA A 20 30.36 12.79 -10.60
C ALA A 20 29.61 12.02 -11.69
N LYS A 21 30.31 11.70 -12.78
CA LYS A 21 29.81 10.92 -13.91
C LYS A 21 30.24 9.46 -13.81
N LYS A 22 29.58 8.60 -14.58
CA LYS A 22 29.98 7.21 -14.74
C LYS A 22 31.44 7.14 -15.22
N GLY A 23 32.26 6.40 -14.50
CA GLY A 23 33.70 6.23 -14.78
C GLY A 23 34.61 7.12 -13.94
N ASP A 24 34.08 8.16 -13.28
CA ASP A 24 34.90 9.13 -12.56
C ASP A 24 35.56 8.53 -11.32
N ILE A 25 36.75 9.06 -11.00
CA ILE A 25 37.46 8.83 -9.75
C ILE A 25 37.35 10.10 -8.91
N VAL A 26 36.76 10.00 -7.73
CA VAL A 26 36.47 11.12 -6.83
C VAL A 26 37.34 10.99 -5.57
N GLY A 27 38.16 12.01 -5.33
CA GLY A 27 39.05 12.09 -4.16
C GLY A 27 40.42 12.67 -4.50
N PRO A 28 41.37 12.65 -3.54
CA PRO A 28 41.24 12.07 -2.20
C PRO A 28 40.36 12.91 -1.27
N ILE A 29 39.39 12.28 -0.61
CA ILE A 29 38.48 12.92 0.36
C ILE A 29 39.00 12.64 1.77
N ARG A 30 39.28 13.69 2.55
CA ARG A 30 39.72 13.56 3.94
C ARG A 30 38.53 13.34 4.87
N SER A 31 38.62 12.34 5.76
CA SER A 31 37.67 12.10 6.84
C SER A 31 38.42 11.88 8.16
N GLY A 32 37.67 11.69 9.26
CA GLY A 32 38.25 11.41 10.58
C GLY A 32 39.05 10.10 10.65
N VAL A 33 38.88 9.20 9.68
CA VAL A 33 39.57 7.90 9.62
C VAL A 33 40.64 7.80 8.52
N GLY A 34 40.93 8.90 7.81
CA GLY A 34 41.97 8.94 6.77
C GLY A 34 41.49 9.52 5.43
N PHE A 35 42.09 9.08 4.33
CA PHE A 35 41.73 9.53 2.98
C PHE A 35 40.98 8.46 2.21
N HIS A 36 39.98 8.88 1.44
CA HIS A 36 39.08 8.02 0.68
C HIS A 36 39.15 8.37 -0.80
N ILE A 37 39.12 7.35 -1.66
CA ILE A 37 39.00 7.49 -3.11
C ILE A 37 37.82 6.63 -3.56
N LEU A 38 36.91 7.23 -4.32
CA LEU A 38 35.68 6.60 -4.78
C LEU A 38 35.74 6.47 -6.31
N LYS A 39 35.39 5.29 -6.84
CA LYS A 39 35.20 5.08 -8.29
C LYS A 39 33.71 4.92 -8.59
N VAL A 40 33.18 5.74 -9.49
CA VAL A 40 31.80 5.63 -9.96
C VAL A 40 31.74 4.55 -11.03
N ASN A 41 31.50 3.31 -10.62
CA ASN A 41 31.45 2.18 -11.56
C ASN A 41 30.27 2.28 -12.54
N ASP A 42 29.10 2.71 -12.05
CA ASP A 42 27.91 2.92 -12.87
C ASP A 42 26.96 3.93 -12.20
N LEU A 43 26.09 4.57 -12.99
CA LEU A 43 25.09 5.54 -12.53
C LEU A 43 23.75 5.22 -13.16
N ARG A 44 22.71 5.06 -12.34
CA ARG A 44 21.33 4.84 -12.78
C ARG A 44 20.42 5.91 -12.20
N GLY A 45 19.39 6.30 -12.96
CA GLY A 45 18.39 7.27 -12.51
C GLY A 45 17.67 6.82 -11.23
N GLN A 46 17.10 7.79 -10.51
CA GLN A 46 16.21 7.48 -9.39
C GLN A 46 15.06 6.58 -9.86
N SER A 47 14.74 5.57 -9.05
CA SER A 47 13.53 4.77 -9.28
C SER A 47 12.32 5.70 -9.34
N PRO A 48 11.37 5.47 -10.25
CA PRO A 48 10.20 6.33 -10.39
C PRO A 48 9.40 6.41 -9.08
N ASN A 49 8.75 7.55 -8.86
CA ASN A 49 7.88 7.77 -7.71
C ASN A 49 6.85 6.63 -7.59
N ILE A 50 6.58 6.20 -6.37
CA ILE A 50 5.53 5.22 -6.09
C ILE A 50 4.21 5.99 -6.03
N SER A 51 3.54 6.08 -7.18
CA SER A 51 2.17 6.58 -7.25
C SER A 51 1.19 5.45 -6.95
N VAL A 52 0.34 5.62 -5.94
CA VAL A 52 -0.76 4.72 -5.64
C VAL A 52 -2.06 5.36 -6.09
N THR A 53 -2.91 4.59 -6.77
CA THR A 53 -4.26 5.05 -7.13
C THR A 53 -5.19 4.79 -5.95
N GLU A 54 -5.81 5.84 -5.43
CA GLU A 54 -6.91 5.78 -4.46
C GLU A 54 -8.23 6.10 -5.19
N VAL A 55 -9.29 5.45 -4.76
CA VAL A 55 -10.66 5.67 -5.24
C VAL A 55 -11.51 6.19 -4.10
N HIS A 56 -12.44 7.07 -4.42
CA HIS A 56 -13.50 7.50 -3.52
C HIS A 56 -14.80 6.88 -4.01
N ALA A 57 -15.42 6.06 -3.18
CA ALA A 57 -16.61 5.31 -3.56
C ALA A 57 -17.64 5.33 -2.44
N ARG A 58 -18.90 5.08 -2.81
CA ARG A 58 -19.98 4.83 -1.87
C ARG A 58 -20.72 3.55 -2.19
N HIS A 59 -21.33 2.94 -1.19
CA HIS A 59 -22.10 1.71 -1.38
C HIS A 59 -23.36 1.59 -0.51
N ILE A 60 -24.28 0.73 -0.94
CA ILE A 60 -25.41 0.26 -0.15
C ILE A 60 -25.27 -1.25 0.00
N LEU A 61 -25.14 -1.75 1.23
CA LEU A 61 -24.96 -3.17 1.51
C LEU A 61 -26.27 -3.81 1.99
N LEU A 62 -26.69 -4.89 1.35
CA LEU A 62 -27.75 -5.79 1.81
C LEU A 62 -27.16 -7.18 2.04
N LYS A 63 -27.12 -7.62 3.30
CA LYS A 63 -26.61 -8.95 3.66
C LYS A 63 -27.76 -9.97 3.57
N PRO A 64 -27.59 -11.05 2.80
CA PRO A 64 -28.51 -12.18 2.85
C PRO A 64 -28.65 -12.70 4.28
N SER A 65 -29.83 -13.18 4.62
CA SER A 65 -30.14 -13.77 5.92
C SER A 65 -31.17 -14.89 5.73
N PRO A 66 -31.48 -15.69 6.77
CA PRO A 66 -32.57 -16.66 6.68
C PRO A 66 -33.92 -16.06 6.28
N ILE A 67 -34.10 -14.74 6.43
CA ILE A 67 -35.31 -14.00 6.08
C ILE A 67 -35.21 -13.40 4.67
N MET A 68 -34.01 -13.00 4.23
CA MET A 68 -33.76 -12.37 2.93
C MET A 68 -32.79 -13.21 2.11
N THR A 69 -33.29 -13.89 1.09
CA THR A 69 -32.46 -14.69 0.18
C THR A 69 -31.60 -13.80 -0.71
N ASP A 70 -30.55 -14.37 -1.33
CA ASP A 70 -29.72 -13.67 -2.31
C ASP A 70 -30.53 -13.05 -3.44
N GLN A 71 -31.53 -13.77 -3.94
CA GLN A 71 -32.39 -13.26 -5.01
C GLN A 71 -33.20 -12.06 -4.53
N GLN A 72 -33.73 -12.10 -3.31
CA GLN A 72 -34.48 -10.98 -2.73
C GLN A 72 -33.56 -9.77 -2.48
N ALA A 73 -32.35 -9.99 -1.98
CA ALA A 73 -31.36 -8.92 -1.77
C ALA A 73 -30.98 -8.25 -3.09
N ARG A 74 -30.71 -9.04 -4.14
CA ARG A 74 -30.42 -8.52 -5.48
C ARG A 74 -31.58 -7.70 -6.03
N LEU A 75 -32.80 -8.25 -6.03
CA LEU A 75 -33.99 -7.56 -6.55
C LEU A 75 -34.27 -6.27 -5.78
N LYS A 76 -34.05 -6.27 -4.45
CA LYS A 76 -34.21 -5.08 -3.64
C LYS A 76 -33.22 -3.98 -4.01
N LEU A 77 -31.96 -4.33 -4.29
CA LEU A 77 -30.99 -3.36 -4.80
C LEU A 77 -31.33 -2.85 -6.20
N GLU A 78 -31.95 -3.66 -7.07
CA GLU A 78 -32.41 -3.21 -8.38
C GLU A 78 -33.53 -2.18 -8.27
N GLU A 79 -34.46 -2.39 -7.35
CA GLU A 79 -35.52 -1.41 -7.01
C GLU A 79 -34.89 -0.11 -6.48
N ILE A 80 -33.98 -0.20 -5.51
CA ILE A 80 -33.27 0.96 -4.94
C ILE A 80 -32.50 1.71 -6.04
N ALA A 81 -31.80 0.99 -6.92
CA ALA A 81 -31.07 1.59 -8.03
C ALA A 81 -32.00 2.32 -9.01
N ALA A 82 -33.19 1.79 -9.27
CA ALA A 82 -34.18 2.44 -10.13
C ALA A 82 -34.77 3.70 -9.47
N ASP A 83 -35.05 3.66 -8.17
CA ASP A 83 -35.52 4.80 -7.39
C ASP A 83 -34.48 5.93 -7.33
N ILE A 84 -33.19 5.59 -7.23
CA ILE A 84 -32.08 6.55 -7.29
C ILE A 84 -31.98 7.17 -8.69
N LYS A 85 -32.02 6.34 -9.75
CA LYS A 85 -31.90 6.82 -11.14
C LYS A 85 -33.08 7.70 -11.58
N SER A 86 -34.27 7.41 -11.07
CA SER A 86 -35.48 8.19 -11.35
C SER A 86 -35.60 9.47 -10.51
N GLY A 87 -34.73 9.66 -9.52
CA GLY A 87 -34.76 10.82 -8.63
C GLY A 87 -35.80 10.73 -7.51
N LYS A 88 -36.47 9.58 -7.34
CA LYS A 88 -37.43 9.34 -6.24
C LYS A 88 -36.75 9.36 -4.87
N THR A 89 -35.49 8.93 -4.80
CA THR A 89 -34.64 9.04 -3.62
C THR A 89 -33.21 9.40 -4.01
N THR A 90 -32.40 9.81 -3.04
CA THR A 90 -30.96 10.00 -3.24
C THR A 90 -30.20 8.76 -2.80
N PHE A 91 -29.03 8.51 -3.39
CA PHE A 91 -28.16 7.40 -2.95
C PHE A 91 -27.86 7.48 -1.45
N ALA A 92 -27.55 8.69 -0.95
CA ALA A 92 -27.23 8.89 0.46
C ALA A 92 -28.42 8.58 1.39
N ALA A 93 -29.64 8.95 1.00
CA ALA A 93 -30.85 8.61 1.74
C ALA A 93 -31.07 7.10 1.75
N ALA A 94 -31.00 6.45 0.59
CA ALA A 94 -31.15 5.00 0.48
C ALA A 94 -30.05 4.24 1.24
N ALA A 95 -28.82 4.74 1.24
CA ALA A 95 -27.73 4.17 2.01
C ALA A 95 -27.99 4.26 3.53
N LYS A 96 -28.47 5.40 4.02
CA LYS A 96 -28.78 5.57 5.44
C LYS A 96 -29.96 4.70 5.89
N GLU A 97 -30.91 4.45 4.99
CA GLU A 97 -32.11 3.67 5.27
C GLU A 97 -31.88 2.16 5.17
N TYR A 98 -31.20 1.70 4.11
CA TYR A 98 -31.12 0.28 3.76
C TYR A 98 -29.74 -0.34 3.99
N SER A 99 -28.65 0.45 4.02
CA SER A 99 -27.31 -0.14 4.11
C SER A 99 -27.07 -0.78 5.47
N GLN A 100 -26.65 -2.03 5.45
CA GLN A 100 -26.32 -2.85 6.60
C GLN A 100 -24.83 -2.80 6.96
N ASP A 101 -24.13 -1.79 6.44
CA ASP A 101 -22.77 -1.43 6.83
C ASP A 101 -22.81 -0.21 7.78
N PRO A 102 -22.69 -0.40 9.10
CA PRO A 102 -22.83 0.69 10.07
C PRO A 102 -21.74 1.76 9.95
N GLY A 103 -20.57 1.41 9.37
CA GLY A 103 -19.46 2.33 9.18
C GLY A 103 -19.72 3.38 8.09
N SER A 104 -20.48 3.01 7.06
CA SER A 104 -20.75 3.88 5.90
C SER A 104 -22.21 4.34 5.81
N ALA A 105 -23.18 3.55 6.30
CA ALA A 105 -24.61 3.85 6.18
C ALA A 105 -24.96 5.26 6.70
N ASN A 106 -24.47 5.59 7.90
CA ASN A 106 -24.69 6.90 8.53
C ASN A 106 -24.03 8.06 7.77
N GLN A 107 -23.02 7.78 6.94
CA GLN A 107 -22.34 8.73 6.08
C GLN A 107 -22.88 8.70 4.64
N GLY A 108 -24.10 8.21 4.43
CA GLY A 108 -24.70 8.13 3.10
C GLY A 108 -24.04 7.08 2.20
N GLY A 109 -23.45 6.06 2.80
CA GLY A 109 -22.75 4.97 2.11
C GLY A 109 -21.30 5.29 1.78
N ASP A 110 -20.77 6.44 2.21
CA ASP A 110 -19.40 6.86 1.89
C ASP A 110 -18.36 5.93 2.53
N LEU A 111 -17.42 5.45 1.72
CA LEU A 111 -16.27 4.62 2.14
C LEU A 111 -14.98 5.45 2.26
N GLY A 112 -15.01 6.72 1.90
CA GLY A 112 -13.85 7.60 1.88
C GLY A 112 -12.84 7.24 0.81
N TRP A 113 -11.63 7.82 0.93
CA TRP A 113 -10.52 7.53 0.02
C TRP A 113 -9.80 6.26 0.44
N ALA A 114 -9.79 5.29 -0.46
CA ALA A 114 -9.23 3.98 -0.21
C ALA A 114 -8.47 3.47 -1.43
N THR A 115 -7.46 2.63 -1.19
CA THR A 115 -6.80 1.92 -2.27
C THR A 115 -7.65 0.72 -2.69
N PRO A 116 -7.83 0.43 -3.99
CA PRO A 116 -8.77 -0.62 -4.43
C PRO A 116 -8.49 -2.03 -3.88
N ASP A 117 -7.26 -2.29 -3.42
CA ASP A 117 -6.82 -3.56 -2.83
C ASP A 117 -7.40 -3.85 -1.45
N ILE A 118 -7.96 -2.85 -0.74
CA ILE A 118 -8.61 -3.09 0.56
C ILE A 118 -10.00 -3.70 0.42
N PHE A 119 -10.61 -3.61 -0.76
CA PHE A 119 -11.97 -4.08 -1.01
C PHE A 119 -11.99 -5.57 -1.38
N ASP A 120 -13.16 -6.18 -1.20
CA ASP A 120 -13.43 -7.53 -1.69
C ASP A 120 -13.16 -7.62 -3.21
N PRO A 121 -12.61 -8.74 -3.72
CA PRO A 121 -12.28 -8.88 -5.13
C PRO A 121 -13.45 -8.57 -6.08
N ALA A 122 -14.68 -9.01 -5.77
CA ALA A 122 -15.84 -8.75 -6.60
C ALA A 122 -16.24 -7.26 -6.59
N PHE A 123 -16.13 -6.62 -5.43
CA PHE A 123 -16.37 -5.19 -5.27
C PHE A 123 -15.34 -4.37 -6.06
N ARG A 124 -14.06 -4.73 -5.96
CA ARG A 124 -12.95 -4.11 -6.69
C ARG A 124 -13.12 -4.27 -8.21
N ASP A 125 -13.49 -5.46 -8.66
CA ASP A 125 -13.67 -5.76 -10.09
C ASP A 125 -14.86 -4.98 -10.68
N ALA A 126 -15.88 -4.71 -9.88
CA ALA A 126 -16.95 -3.79 -10.27
C ALA A 126 -16.46 -2.34 -10.32
N LEU A 127 -15.76 -1.86 -9.28
CA LEU A 127 -15.21 -0.49 -9.23
C LEU A 127 -14.33 -0.16 -10.43
N THR A 128 -13.46 -1.09 -10.83
CA THR A 128 -12.53 -0.87 -11.96
C THR A 128 -13.22 -0.71 -13.32
N LYS A 129 -14.47 -1.18 -13.44
CA LYS A 129 -15.29 -1.05 -14.64
C LYS A 129 -16.16 0.19 -14.65
N LEU A 130 -16.25 0.91 -13.53
CA LEU A 130 -17.08 2.12 -13.42
C LEU A 130 -16.33 3.36 -13.87
N HIS A 131 -17.08 4.26 -14.50
CA HIS A 131 -16.65 5.64 -14.73
C HIS A 131 -16.98 6.51 -13.51
N LYS A 132 -16.32 7.66 -13.41
CA LYS A 132 -16.61 8.66 -12.38
C LYS A 132 -18.08 9.08 -12.43
N GLY A 133 -18.76 9.03 -11.28
CA GLY A 133 -20.19 9.29 -11.10
C GLY A 133 -21.10 8.13 -11.54
N GLN A 134 -20.54 6.98 -11.97
CA GLN A 134 -21.33 5.84 -12.42
C GLN A 134 -21.67 4.92 -11.26
N MET A 135 -22.92 4.45 -11.25
CA MET A 135 -23.42 3.42 -10.35
C MET A 135 -23.42 2.05 -11.03
N SER A 136 -23.02 1.02 -10.29
CA SER A 136 -22.99 -0.38 -10.75
C SER A 136 -24.37 -1.02 -10.81
N ALA A 137 -24.43 -2.21 -11.42
CA ALA A 137 -25.48 -3.18 -11.09
C ALA A 137 -25.25 -3.76 -9.68
N PRO A 138 -26.21 -4.48 -9.07
CA PRO A 138 -25.96 -5.20 -7.83
C PRO A 138 -24.78 -6.17 -7.95
N VAL A 139 -23.83 -6.07 -7.03
CA VAL A 139 -22.60 -6.87 -6.99
C VAL A 139 -22.63 -7.77 -5.77
N HIS A 140 -22.41 -9.06 -5.96
CA HIS A 140 -22.29 -10.01 -4.87
C HIS A 140 -20.83 -10.10 -4.42
N SER A 141 -20.58 -9.94 -3.12
CA SER A 141 -19.27 -10.04 -2.47
C SER A 141 -19.33 -11.03 -1.30
N SER A 142 -18.20 -11.28 -0.64
CA SER A 142 -18.17 -12.08 0.60
C SER A 142 -19.02 -11.51 1.74
N PHE A 143 -19.40 -10.23 1.69
CA PHE A 143 -20.21 -9.57 2.70
C PHE A 143 -21.70 -9.48 2.36
N GLY A 144 -22.10 -9.88 1.15
CA GLY A 144 -23.48 -9.82 0.67
C GLY A 144 -23.60 -9.06 -0.65
N TRP A 145 -24.74 -8.40 -0.86
CA TRP A 145 -25.03 -7.68 -2.09
C TRP A 145 -24.81 -6.18 -1.93
N HIS A 146 -24.19 -5.57 -2.92
CA HIS A 146 -23.80 -4.16 -2.90
C HIS A 146 -24.28 -3.43 -4.15
N LEU A 147 -24.76 -2.21 -3.96
CA LEU A 147 -24.85 -1.23 -5.04
C LEU A 147 -23.69 -0.25 -4.85
N ILE A 148 -22.86 -0.05 -5.88
CA ILE A 148 -21.59 0.67 -5.78
C ILE A 148 -21.63 1.89 -6.68
N GLU A 149 -21.13 3.02 -6.22
CA GLU A 149 -20.94 4.21 -7.05
C GLU A 149 -19.52 4.75 -6.88
N LEU A 150 -18.84 4.96 -8.02
CA LEU A 150 -17.51 5.56 -8.04
C LEU A 150 -17.65 7.08 -8.04
N LEU A 151 -17.26 7.75 -6.96
CA LEU A 151 -17.35 9.20 -6.83
C LEU A 151 -16.16 9.90 -7.47
N ASP A 152 -14.94 9.39 -7.22
CA ASP A 152 -13.73 9.98 -7.77
C ASP A 152 -12.53 9.03 -7.75
N THR A 153 -11.44 9.42 -8.42
CA THR A 153 -10.17 8.70 -8.44
C THR A 153 -9.01 9.68 -8.40
N ARG A 154 -8.01 9.40 -7.56
CA ARG A 154 -6.80 10.23 -7.43
C ARG A 154 -5.55 9.37 -7.42
N LYS A 155 -4.45 9.94 -7.92
CA LYS A 155 -3.11 9.38 -7.72
C LYS A 155 -2.43 10.10 -6.58
N VAL A 156 -1.97 9.35 -5.59
CA VAL A 156 -1.26 9.89 -4.44
C VAL A 156 0.19 9.43 -4.51
N ASP A 157 1.11 10.40 -4.36
CA ASP A 157 2.52 10.07 -4.21
C ASP A 157 2.74 9.51 -2.80
N LYS A 158 3.08 8.22 -2.72
CA LYS A 158 3.42 7.53 -1.46
C LYS A 158 4.92 7.25 -1.38
N THR A 159 5.73 7.91 -2.21
CA THR A 159 7.18 7.69 -2.28
C THR A 159 7.83 7.85 -0.91
N ASP A 160 7.52 8.90 -0.16
CA ASP A 160 8.12 9.15 1.15
C ASP A 160 7.75 8.08 2.19
N ALA A 161 6.48 7.67 2.24
CA ALA A 161 6.03 6.62 3.15
C ALA A 161 6.71 5.28 2.81
N ALA A 162 6.71 4.90 1.53
CA ALA A 162 7.37 3.70 1.07
C ALA A 162 8.90 3.73 1.28
N GLN A 163 9.52 4.91 1.16
CA GLN A 163 10.95 5.10 1.45
C GLN A 163 11.24 4.94 2.95
N LYS A 164 10.42 5.52 3.84
CA LYS A 164 10.55 5.34 5.29
C LYS A 164 10.44 3.88 5.69
N ASP A 165 9.42 3.17 5.21
CA ASP A 165 9.24 1.74 5.50
C ASP A 165 10.44 0.91 5.02
N ARG A 166 10.96 1.22 3.83
CA ARG A 166 12.18 0.59 3.32
C ARG A 166 13.39 0.87 4.22
N ALA A 167 13.58 2.12 4.65
CA ALA A 167 14.68 2.51 5.53
C ALA A 167 14.59 1.79 6.90
N TYR A 168 13.40 1.69 7.48
CA TYR A 168 13.18 0.95 8.73
C TYR A 168 13.50 -0.55 8.57
N ARG A 169 13.05 -1.18 7.48
CA ARG A 169 13.37 -2.59 7.21
C ARG A 169 14.86 -2.82 7.02
N MET A 170 15.55 -1.90 6.32
CA MET A 170 17.01 -1.98 6.17
C MET A 170 17.73 -1.87 7.52
N LEU A 171 17.32 -0.92 8.37
CA LEU A 171 17.89 -0.76 9.70
C LEU A 171 17.65 -2.00 10.56
N MET A 172 16.44 -2.55 10.55
CA MET A 172 16.12 -3.76 11.31
C MET A 172 16.86 -4.98 10.81
N ASN A 173 16.95 -5.18 9.49
CA ASN A 173 17.70 -6.31 8.95
C ASN A 173 19.19 -6.22 9.32
N ARG A 174 19.77 -5.01 9.31
CA ARG A 174 21.16 -4.81 9.74
C ARG A 174 21.35 -5.17 11.21
N LYS A 175 20.52 -4.61 12.09
CA LYS A 175 20.56 -4.93 13.53
C LYS A 175 20.35 -6.43 13.78
N PHE A 176 19.33 -7.02 13.17
CA PHE A 176 19.04 -8.44 13.33
C PHE A 176 20.22 -9.31 12.88
N SER A 177 20.86 -9.00 11.75
CA SER A 177 22.01 -9.76 11.28
C SER A 177 23.23 -9.64 12.21
N GLU A 178 23.48 -8.47 12.78
CA GLU A 178 24.57 -8.24 13.74
C GLU A 178 24.29 -8.98 15.05
N GLU A 179 23.09 -8.81 15.62
CA GLU A 179 22.69 -9.43 16.88
C GLU A 179 22.59 -10.96 16.77
N ALA A 180 22.06 -11.50 15.65
CA ALA A 180 21.99 -12.94 15.44
C ALA A 180 23.38 -13.59 15.38
N ALA A 181 24.36 -12.92 14.77
CA ALA A 181 25.73 -13.41 14.71
C ALA A 181 26.40 -13.41 16.10
N THR A 182 26.25 -12.31 16.85
CA THR A 182 26.74 -12.20 18.23
C THR A 182 26.08 -13.23 19.14
N TRP A 183 24.75 -13.35 19.08
CA TRP A 183 23.99 -14.32 19.86
C TRP A 183 24.44 -15.76 19.59
N MET A 184 24.63 -16.16 18.33
CA MET A 184 25.15 -17.50 18.00
C MET A 184 26.57 -17.73 18.55
N GLN A 185 27.45 -16.72 18.51
CA GLN A 185 28.79 -16.80 19.10
C GLN A 185 28.73 -16.98 20.61
N GLU A 186 27.91 -16.19 21.31
CA GLU A 186 27.72 -16.28 22.75
C GLU A 186 27.17 -17.65 23.16
N GLN A 187 26.11 -18.13 22.49
CA GLN A 187 25.53 -19.43 22.76
C GLN A 187 26.55 -20.56 22.54
N ARG A 188 27.31 -20.51 21.45
CA ARG A 188 28.38 -21.49 21.19
C ARG A 188 29.48 -21.45 22.25
N ALA A 189 29.88 -20.26 22.70
CA ALA A 189 30.91 -20.09 23.72
C ALA A 189 30.46 -20.59 25.10
N SER A 190 29.19 -20.39 25.45
CA SER A 190 28.62 -20.84 26.74
C SER A 190 28.19 -22.31 26.76
N ALA A 191 28.03 -22.95 25.60
CA ALA A 191 27.54 -24.32 25.50
C ALA A 191 28.63 -25.34 25.87
N TYR A 192 28.24 -26.41 26.57
CA TYR A 192 29.09 -27.57 26.75
C TYR A 192 29.14 -28.40 25.45
N VAL A 193 30.26 -28.33 24.73
CA VAL A 193 30.49 -29.08 23.48
C VAL A 193 31.73 -29.96 23.62
N LYS A 194 31.60 -31.24 23.30
CA LYS A 194 32.72 -32.20 23.26
C LYS A 194 32.87 -32.75 21.84
N ILE A 195 33.96 -32.42 21.17
CA ILE A 195 34.30 -32.94 19.84
C ILE A 195 35.15 -34.20 20.02
N LEU A 196 34.68 -35.34 19.52
CA LEU A 196 35.41 -36.61 19.57
C LEU A 196 36.04 -36.87 18.20
N SER A 197 37.35 -37.03 18.16
CA SER A 197 38.09 -37.48 16.96
C SER A 197 38.35 -38.98 17.07
N ASN A 198 38.10 -39.72 15.97
CA ASN A 198 38.41 -41.15 15.84
C ASN A 198 39.92 -41.40 15.75
#